data_AF-A0A1X0NPP0-F1
#
_entry.id   AF-A0A1X0NPP0-F1
#
_cell.length_a   1.000
_cell.length_b   1.000
_cell.length_c   1.000
_cell.angle_alpha   90.00
_cell.angle_beta   90.00
_cell.angle_gamma   90.00
#
_symmetry.space_group_name_H-M   'P 1'
#
loop_
_entity.id
_entity.type
_entity.pdbx_description
1 polymer ?
#
loop_
_entity_poly.entity_id
_entity_poly.type
_entity_poly.pdbx_seq_one_letter_code
_entity_poly.pdbx_strand_id
1 'polypeptide(L)'
;LRYADFTAAFSGSVSADRLVFATNLPHWADEKTESETVRKFHAAVTDENEWTPLSLRAFVSTRLVQTVLSRMDIVSADTLSDFFFKNIIITLDDMVYGSFADGSECVQHGIVDTAKCVVNYGATRISVWSMSRALDPTVPELFPPFQQHKTLLVTPFSKPLVRNVFTQLLALSRRRCWMSRM
;
A
#
# COMPACT_ATOMS: atom_id res chain seq x y z
N LEU A 1 3.09 3.34 -13.92
CA LEU A 1 2.99 4.54 -13.08
C LEU A 1 3.51 5.71 -13.91
N ARG A 2 2.70 6.75 -14.11
CA ARG A 2 2.95 7.85 -15.05
C ARG A 2 3.18 9.17 -14.31
N TYR A 3 3.98 9.13 -13.24
CA TYR A 3 4.14 10.29 -12.35
C TYR A 3 4.58 11.54 -13.11
N ALA A 4 5.55 11.41 -14.03
CA ALA A 4 5.95 12.50 -14.92
C ALA A 4 4.77 13.07 -15.75
N ASP A 5 3.94 12.20 -16.36
CA ASP A 5 2.77 12.66 -17.12
C ASP A 5 1.74 13.37 -16.23
N PHE A 6 1.52 12.87 -15.01
CA PHE A 6 0.62 13.50 -14.04
C PHE A 6 1.19 14.85 -13.57
N THR A 7 2.47 14.93 -13.24
CA THR A 7 3.12 16.20 -12.89
C THR A 7 3.01 17.19 -14.04
N ALA A 8 3.30 16.78 -15.27
CA ALA A 8 3.19 17.64 -16.45
C ALA A 8 1.75 18.12 -16.69
N ALA A 9 0.74 17.27 -16.47
CA ALA A 9 -0.66 17.63 -16.72
C ALA A 9 -1.30 18.47 -15.59
N PHE A 10 -0.81 18.33 -14.34
CA PHE A 10 -1.49 18.88 -13.16
C PHE A 10 -0.68 19.95 -12.42
N SER A 11 0.61 20.12 -12.69
CA SER A 11 1.40 21.19 -12.04
C SER A 11 0.84 22.58 -12.37
N GLY A 12 0.53 23.36 -11.33
CA GLY A 12 -0.08 24.68 -11.45
C GLY A 12 -1.55 24.68 -11.92
N SER A 13 -2.18 23.52 -12.09
CA SER A 13 -3.57 23.39 -12.54
C SER A 13 -4.54 23.33 -11.36
N VAL A 14 -5.64 24.08 -11.44
CA VAL A 14 -6.78 23.96 -10.51
C VAL A 14 -7.43 22.58 -10.50
N SER A 15 -7.16 21.76 -11.51
CA SER A 15 -7.66 20.37 -11.58
C SER A 15 -6.90 19.42 -10.65
N ALA A 16 -5.70 19.82 -10.17
CA ALA A 16 -4.89 19.02 -9.26
C ALA A 16 -5.61 18.76 -7.92
N ASP A 17 -6.44 19.70 -7.47
CA ASP A 17 -7.24 19.55 -6.25
C ASP A 17 -8.37 18.53 -6.38
N ARG A 18 -8.82 18.27 -7.62
CA ARG A 18 -9.97 17.41 -7.91
C ARG A 18 -9.58 15.96 -8.18
N LEU A 19 -8.36 15.73 -8.65
CA LEU A 19 -7.83 14.38 -8.81
C LEU A 19 -7.41 13.85 -7.44
N VAL A 20 -8.12 12.85 -6.95
CA VAL A 20 -7.89 12.29 -5.62
C VAL A 20 -7.55 10.81 -5.67
N PHE A 21 -6.70 10.35 -4.76
CA PHE A 21 -6.34 8.95 -4.62
C PHE A 21 -6.06 8.60 -3.16
N ALA A 22 -6.25 7.32 -2.82
CA ALA A 22 -5.87 6.79 -1.52
C ALA A 22 -4.42 6.29 -1.55
N THR A 23 -3.69 6.55 -0.47
CA THR A 23 -2.31 6.06 -0.29
C THR A 23 -2.08 5.73 1.18
N ASN A 24 -1.18 4.78 1.43
CA ASN A 24 -0.64 4.49 2.76
C ASN A 24 0.86 4.83 2.86
N LEU A 25 1.43 5.38 1.79
CA LEU A 25 2.81 5.86 1.79
C LEU A 25 2.88 7.25 2.44
N PRO A 26 3.94 7.52 3.22
CA PRO A 26 4.27 8.89 3.60
C PRO A 26 4.65 9.71 2.36
N HIS A 27 4.64 11.03 2.48
CA HIS A 27 4.93 11.90 1.35
C HIS A 27 6.41 11.77 0.95
N TRP A 28 6.66 11.39 -0.31
CA TRP A 28 8.00 11.00 -0.79
C TRP A 28 8.98 12.16 -0.93
N ALA A 29 8.49 13.39 -1.14
CA ALA A 29 9.31 14.58 -1.31
C ALA A 29 9.12 15.59 -0.16
N ASP A 30 8.73 15.12 1.04
CA ASP A 30 8.64 15.99 2.21
C ASP A 30 10.00 16.09 2.92
N GLU A 31 10.71 17.19 2.73
CA GLU A 31 12.01 17.45 3.39
C GLU A 31 11.90 17.62 4.91
N LYS A 32 10.73 18.07 5.40
CA LYS A 32 10.48 18.31 6.83
C LYS A 32 9.73 17.14 7.46
N THR A 33 9.93 15.95 6.92
CA THR A 33 9.20 14.77 7.31
C THR A 33 9.61 14.24 8.69
N GLU A 34 8.60 13.88 9.48
CA GLU A 34 8.78 13.10 10.71
C GLU A 34 8.85 11.58 10.43
N SER A 35 8.62 11.16 9.17
CA SER A 35 8.66 9.75 8.78
C SER A 35 10.10 9.23 8.74
N GLU A 36 10.38 8.25 9.60
CA GLU A 36 11.66 7.53 9.58
C GLU A 36 11.91 6.85 8.23
N THR A 37 10.84 6.32 7.61
CA THR A 37 10.92 5.71 6.28
C THR A 37 11.38 6.70 5.22
N VAL A 38 10.83 7.92 5.22
CA VAL A 38 11.20 8.95 4.23
C VAL A 38 12.61 9.47 4.49
N ARG A 39 13.00 9.68 5.75
CA ARG A 39 14.39 10.07 6.09
C ARG A 39 15.42 9.05 5.58
N LYS A 40 15.14 7.75 5.77
CA LYS A 40 16.00 6.68 5.24
C LYS A 40 15.98 6.59 3.71
N PHE A 41 14.85 6.88 3.09
CA PHE A 41 14.72 6.95 1.64
C PHE A 41 15.57 8.10 1.07
N HIS A 42 15.46 9.31 1.61
CA HIS A 42 16.27 10.47 1.20
C HIS A 42 17.77 10.25 1.43
N ALA A 43 18.14 9.54 2.50
CA ALA A 43 19.54 9.17 2.74
C ALA A 43 20.07 8.15 1.71
N ALA A 44 19.20 7.31 1.14
CA ALA A 44 19.58 6.29 0.16
C ALA A 44 19.49 6.76 -1.29
N VAL A 45 18.55 7.65 -1.59
CA VAL A 45 18.32 8.26 -2.90
C VAL A 45 18.59 9.75 -2.73
N THR A 46 19.81 10.18 -3.06
CA THR A 46 20.25 11.55 -2.79
C THR A 46 19.81 12.55 -3.85
N ASP A 47 19.44 12.08 -5.05
CA ASP A 47 18.89 12.94 -6.10
C ASP A 47 17.40 13.19 -5.85
N GLU A 48 17.05 14.43 -5.53
CA GLU A 48 15.67 14.88 -5.28
C GLU A 48 14.76 14.66 -6.49
N ASN A 49 15.30 14.66 -7.72
CA ASN A 49 14.51 14.39 -8.92
C ASN A 49 14.05 12.92 -8.99
N GLU A 50 14.73 12.04 -8.26
CA GLU A 50 14.35 10.64 -8.12
C GLU A 50 13.38 10.42 -6.95
N TRP A 51 13.01 11.45 -6.17
CA TRP A 51 12.01 11.34 -5.11
C TRP A 51 10.61 11.31 -5.72
N THR A 52 10.15 10.09 -6.00
CA THR A 52 8.88 9.83 -6.67
C THR A 52 8.09 8.81 -5.87
N PRO A 53 6.77 8.72 -6.04
CA PRO A 53 5.98 7.68 -5.39
C PRO A 53 6.44 6.27 -5.79
N LEU A 54 6.98 6.10 -7.01
CA LEU A 54 7.46 4.81 -7.49
C LEU A 54 8.79 4.42 -6.83
N SER A 55 9.75 5.35 -6.72
CA SER A 55 11.05 5.08 -6.09
C SER A 55 10.91 4.86 -4.59
N LEU A 56 10.08 5.64 -3.87
CA LEU A 56 9.77 5.36 -2.48
C LEU A 56 9.14 3.96 -2.33
N ARG A 57 8.16 3.61 -3.18
CA ARG A 57 7.55 2.28 -3.16
C ARG A 57 8.57 1.15 -3.38
N ALA A 58 9.51 1.35 -4.32
CA ALA A 58 10.57 0.38 -4.59
C ALA A 58 11.53 0.26 -3.39
N PHE A 59 11.90 1.39 -2.77
CA PHE A 59 12.75 1.45 -1.59
C PHE A 59 12.13 0.67 -0.43
N VAL A 60 10.89 0.99 -0.05
CA VAL A 60 10.23 0.34 1.09
C VAL A 60 9.97 -1.15 0.84
N SER A 61 9.65 -1.54 -0.40
CA SER A 61 9.46 -2.95 -0.76
C SER A 61 10.78 -3.73 -0.67
N THR A 62 11.89 -3.13 -1.10
CA THR A 62 13.22 -3.75 -1.03
C THR A 62 13.66 -3.90 0.43
N ARG A 63 13.47 -2.85 1.25
CA ARG A 63 13.78 -2.88 2.69
C ARG A 63 12.96 -3.94 3.44
N LEU A 64 11.68 -4.09 3.10
CA LEU A 64 10.83 -5.14 3.64
C LEU A 64 11.40 -6.52 3.30
N VAL A 65 11.70 -6.78 2.02
CA VAL A 65 12.28 -8.07 1.59
C VAL A 65 13.62 -8.33 2.28
N GLN A 66 14.53 -7.35 2.34
CA GLN A 66 15.81 -7.49 3.05
C GLN A 66 15.62 -7.85 4.53
N THR A 67 14.68 -7.19 5.20
CA THR A 67 14.38 -7.43 6.63
C THR A 67 13.75 -8.80 6.87
N VAL A 68 12.93 -9.28 5.94
CA VAL A 68 12.36 -10.62 6.01
C VAL A 68 13.44 -11.66 5.79
N LEU A 69 14.26 -11.52 4.74
CA LEU A 69 15.33 -12.45 4.42
C LEU A 69 16.37 -12.55 5.55
N SER A 70 16.68 -11.46 6.25
CA SER A 70 17.61 -11.49 7.38
C SER A 70 17.10 -12.24 8.61
N ARG A 71 15.81 -12.62 8.63
CA ARG A 71 15.17 -13.39 9.72
C ARG A 71 14.96 -14.86 9.36
N MET A 72 15.44 -15.29 8.20
CA MET A 72 15.21 -16.64 7.68
C MET A 72 16.50 -17.45 7.69
N ASP A 73 16.47 -18.63 8.29
CA ASP A 73 17.61 -19.55 8.30
C ASP A 73 17.84 -20.21 6.93
N ILE A 74 16.75 -20.48 6.21
CA ILE A 74 16.76 -21.07 4.87
C ILE A 74 15.85 -20.21 3.99
N VAL A 75 16.41 -19.70 2.89
CA VAL A 75 15.68 -18.87 1.94
C VAL A 75 15.22 -19.72 0.76
N SER A 76 13.91 -19.89 0.63
CA SER A 76 13.23 -20.51 -0.51
C SER A 76 11.96 -19.73 -0.85
N ALA A 77 11.40 -19.99 -2.04
CA ALA A 77 10.12 -19.37 -2.42
C ALA A 77 9.00 -19.72 -1.42
N ASP A 78 8.97 -20.98 -0.95
CA ASP A 78 7.95 -21.47 -0.02
C ASP A 78 8.11 -20.83 1.36
N THR A 79 9.33 -20.80 1.91
CA THR A 79 9.59 -20.21 3.22
C THR A 79 9.33 -18.71 3.22
N LEU A 80 9.63 -18.02 2.11
CA LEU A 80 9.38 -16.57 1.97
C LEU A 80 7.88 -16.28 1.87
N SER A 81 7.16 -17.08 1.08
CA SER A 81 5.69 -16.99 0.99
C SER A 81 5.05 -17.26 2.34
N ASP A 82 5.45 -18.35 3.01
CA ASP A 82 4.98 -18.70 4.34
C ASP A 82 5.24 -17.58 5.35
N PHE A 83 6.39 -16.91 5.28
CA PHE A 83 6.66 -15.78 6.15
C PHE A 83 5.59 -14.69 5.98
N PHE A 84 5.30 -14.25 4.75
CA PHE A 84 4.33 -13.18 4.52
C PHE A 84 2.87 -13.57 4.80
N PHE A 85 2.51 -14.85 4.65
CA PHE A 85 1.13 -15.30 4.87
C PHE A 85 0.86 -15.78 6.30
N LYS A 86 1.87 -16.29 7.02
CA LYS A 86 1.73 -16.74 8.41
C LYS A 86 2.03 -15.63 9.41
N ASN A 87 2.93 -14.69 9.10
CA ASN A 87 3.13 -13.53 9.97
C ASN A 87 1.99 -12.54 9.79
N ILE A 88 1.34 -12.22 10.89
CA ILE A 88 0.15 -11.37 10.91
C ILE A 88 0.55 -9.91 10.62
N ILE A 89 1.61 -9.41 11.27
CA ILE A 89 2.07 -8.02 11.18
C ILE A 89 3.60 -7.96 11.12
N ILE A 90 4.13 -7.16 10.19
CA ILE A 90 5.54 -6.78 10.10
C ILE A 90 5.60 -5.26 10.17
N THR A 91 6.24 -4.72 11.20
CA THR A 91 6.52 -3.28 11.30
C THR A 91 7.95 -3.01 10.88
N LEU A 92 8.13 -2.03 9.99
CA LEU A 92 9.43 -1.55 9.57
C LEU A 92 9.38 -0.03 9.58
N ASP A 93 10.22 0.57 10.41
CA ASP A 93 10.21 2.01 10.68
C ASP A 93 8.79 2.46 11.10
N ASP A 94 8.22 3.47 10.45
CA ASP A 94 6.85 3.97 10.68
C ASP A 94 5.80 3.36 9.74
N MET A 95 6.13 2.25 9.05
CA MET A 95 5.24 1.51 8.17
C MET A 95 4.86 0.14 8.73
N VAL A 96 3.61 -0.26 8.52
CA VAL A 96 3.07 -1.56 8.91
C VAL A 96 2.66 -2.34 7.67
N TYR A 97 3.11 -3.58 7.60
CA TYR A 97 2.76 -4.56 6.60
C TYR A 97 2.07 -5.73 7.28
N GLY A 98 1.20 -6.43 6.58
CA GLY A 98 0.50 -7.56 7.16
C GLY A 98 -0.25 -8.34 6.12
N SER A 99 -0.66 -9.54 6.50
CA SER A 99 -1.42 -10.41 5.62
C SER A 99 -2.81 -9.84 5.33
N PHE A 100 -3.34 -10.20 4.17
CA PHE A 100 -4.71 -9.90 3.77
C PHE A 100 -5.52 -11.19 3.84
N ALA A 101 -6.52 -11.22 4.71
CA ALA A 101 -7.52 -12.26 4.75
C ALA A 101 -8.73 -11.80 3.93
N ASP A 102 -9.10 -12.55 2.88
CA ASP A 102 -10.35 -12.31 2.20
C ASP A 102 -11.51 -12.78 3.08
N GLY A 103 -12.48 -11.88 3.30
CA GLY A 103 -13.63 -12.14 4.16
C GLY A 103 -14.70 -12.95 3.45
N SER A 104 -14.32 -13.94 2.64
CA SER A 104 -15.26 -14.77 1.88
C SER A 104 -16.24 -15.52 2.79
N GLU A 105 -15.91 -15.69 4.07
CA GLU A 105 -16.78 -16.26 5.11
C GLU A 105 -17.35 -15.23 6.10
N CYS A 106 -17.19 -13.92 5.84
CA CYS A 106 -17.66 -12.83 6.71
C CYS A 106 -19.16 -12.90 7.00
N VAL A 107 -19.93 -13.39 6.02
CA VAL A 107 -21.37 -13.59 6.15
C VAL A 107 -21.67 -15.03 5.76
N GLN A 108 -22.00 -15.85 6.76
CA GLN A 108 -22.57 -17.17 6.53
C GLN A 108 -23.99 -17.19 7.09
N HIS A 109 -24.95 -17.61 6.25
CA HIS A 109 -26.37 -17.70 6.61
C HIS A 109 -26.97 -16.42 7.21
N GLY A 110 -26.50 -15.24 6.75
CA GLY A 110 -26.98 -13.94 7.24
C GLY A 110 -26.42 -13.50 8.59
N ILE A 111 -25.53 -14.29 9.20
CA ILE A 111 -24.82 -13.96 10.43
C ILE A 111 -23.45 -13.41 10.05
N VAL A 112 -23.13 -12.22 10.57
CA VAL A 112 -21.81 -11.61 10.40
C VAL A 112 -20.87 -12.24 11.43
N ASP A 113 -19.92 -13.03 10.95
CA ASP A 113 -18.79 -13.48 11.77
C ASP A 113 -17.65 -12.49 11.58
N THR A 114 -17.52 -11.55 12.51
CA THR A 114 -16.50 -10.50 12.46
C THR A 114 -15.08 -11.06 12.52
N ALA A 115 -14.88 -12.29 13.03
CA ALA A 115 -13.59 -12.97 13.01
C ALA A 115 -13.22 -13.50 11.62
N LYS A 116 -14.23 -13.70 10.75
CA LYS A 116 -14.08 -14.17 9.37
C LYS A 116 -14.23 -13.07 8.31
N CYS A 117 -14.33 -11.82 8.75
CA CYS A 117 -14.44 -10.67 7.87
C CYS A 117 -13.08 -10.25 7.27
N VAL A 118 -13.13 -9.41 6.22
CA VAL A 118 -11.91 -8.93 5.55
C VAL A 118 -11.01 -8.24 6.58
N VAL A 119 -9.83 -8.81 6.82
CA VAL A 119 -8.81 -8.20 7.67
C VAL A 119 -7.59 -7.90 6.81
N ASN A 120 -7.17 -6.64 6.80
CA ASN A 120 -5.89 -6.24 6.23
C ASN A 120 -4.99 -5.77 7.37
N TYR A 121 -4.15 -6.67 7.86
CA TYR A 121 -3.28 -6.41 9.00
C TYR A 121 -2.20 -5.36 8.72
N GLY A 122 -1.95 -5.04 7.43
CA GLY A 122 -1.05 -3.97 6.99
C GLY A 122 -1.76 -2.67 6.57
N ALA A 123 -3.10 -2.62 6.56
CA ALA A 123 -3.86 -1.43 6.21
C ALA A 123 -3.86 -0.41 7.34
N THR A 124 -2.71 0.21 7.57
CA THR A 124 -2.58 1.35 8.49
C THR A 124 -2.29 2.62 7.71
N ARG A 125 -2.58 3.76 8.33
CA ARG A 125 -2.25 5.10 7.80
C ARG A 125 -2.74 5.36 6.38
N ILE A 126 -3.91 4.81 6.01
CA ILE A 126 -4.54 5.12 4.72
C ILE A 126 -5.12 6.53 4.80
N SER A 127 -4.53 7.44 4.04
CA SER A 127 -5.02 8.79 3.83
C SER A 127 -5.46 8.98 2.38
N VAL A 128 -6.25 10.03 2.16
CA VAL A 128 -6.70 10.44 0.82
C VAL A 128 -6.04 11.76 0.48
N TRP A 129 -5.34 11.77 -0.64
CA TRP A 129 -4.61 12.93 -1.13
C TRP A 129 -5.24 13.45 -2.42
N SER A 130 -5.18 14.76 -2.61
CA SER A 130 -5.29 15.36 -3.94
C SER A 130 -3.98 15.21 -4.70
N MET A 131 -4.00 15.41 -6.02
CA MET A 131 -2.77 15.53 -6.80
C MET A 131 -1.97 16.75 -6.36
N SER A 132 -2.61 17.83 -5.89
CA SER A 132 -1.90 18.98 -5.30
C SER A 132 -1.04 18.57 -4.10
N ARG A 133 -1.58 17.77 -3.17
CA ARG A 133 -0.80 17.19 -2.05
C ARG A 133 0.34 16.32 -2.55
N ALA A 134 0.15 15.57 -3.63
CA ALA A 134 1.19 14.72 -4.21
C ALA A 134 2.34 15.52 -4.86
N LEU A 135 2.08 16.76 -5.27
CA LEU A 135 3.06 17.65 -5.87
C LEU A 135 3.72 18.57 -4.85
N ASP A 136 3.01 18.88 -3.76
CA ASP A 136 3.48 19.79 -2.71
C ASP A 136 3.15 19.21 -1.30
N PRO A 137 4.17 18.85 -0.50
CA PRO A 137 3.99 18.31 0.84
C PRO A 137 3.35 19.29 1.83
N THR A 138 3.24 20.58 1.51
CA THR A 138 2.66 21.60 2.40
C THR A 138 1.14 21.69 2.30
N VAL A 139 0.55 21.28 1.17
CA VAL A 139 -0.90 21.17 1.00
C VAL A 139 -1.41 20.10 1.95
N PRO A 140 -2.44 20.27 2.79
CA PRO A 140 -2.87 19.23 3.74
C PRO A 140 -3.52 18.01 3.05
N GLU A 141 -3.57 16.88 3.74
CA GLU A 141 -4.33 15.72 3.30
C GLU A 141 -5.84 16.02 3.27
N LEU A 142 -6.58 15.49 2.29
CA LEU A 142 -8.04 15.68 2.23
C LEU A 142 -8.74 14.90 3.35
N PHE A 143 -8.27 13.68 3.59
CA PHE A 143 -8.67 12.87 4.73
C PHE A 143 -7.42 12.32 5.40
N PRO A 144 -7.14 12.70 6.66
CA PRO A 144 -5.96 12.23 7.37
C PRO A 144 -6.06 10.72 7.63
N PRO A 145 -4.92 10.06 7.91
CA PRO A 145 -4.89 8.63 8.16
C PRO A 145 -5.86 8.23 9.27
N PHE A 146 -6.79 7.34 8.97
CA PHE A 146 -7.68 6.75 9.97
C PHE A 146 -6.87 5.93 10.98
N GLN A 147 -7.01 6.25 12.29
CA GLN A 147 -6.32 5.55 13.38
C GLN A 147 -7.16 4.47 14.09
N GLN A 148 -8.39 4.16 13.65
CA GLN A 148 -9.22 3.20 14.38
C GLN A 148 -9.08 1.77 13.85
N HIS A 149 -8.65 0.87 14.74
CA HIS A 149 -8.76 -0.59 14.65
C HIS A 149 -10.22 -1.07 14.58
N LYS A 150 -10.99 -0.60 13.61
CA LYS A 150 -12.30 -1.17 13.30
C LYS A 150 -12.20 -1.86 11.96
N THR A 151 -12.53 -3.15 11.98
CA THR A 151 -12.92 -3.98 10.83
C THR A 151 -13.51 -3.09 9.75
N LEU A 152 -12.86 -3.02 8.59
CA LEU A 152 -13.46 -2.47 7.39
C LEU A 152 -14.64 -3.40 7.04
N LEU A 153 -15.82 -3.11 7.60
CA LEU A 153 -17.07 -3.69 7.12
C LEU A 153 -17.27 -3.11 5.73
N VAL A 154 -16.80 -3.85 4.72
CA VAL A 154 -17.22 -3.65 3.34
C VAL A 154 -18.71 -3.95 3.33
N THR A 155 -19.53 -2.90 3.43
CA THR A 155 -20.98 -3.04 3.31
C THR A 155 -21.30 -3.63 1.94
N PRO A 156 -22.27 -4.58 1.82
CA PRO A 156 -22.50 -5.31 0.57
C PRO A 156 -22.97 -4.43 -0.61
N PHE A 157 -23.33 -3.17 -0.34
CA PHE A 157 -24.03 -2.29 -1.28
C PHE A 157 -23.14 -1.29 -2.03
N SER A 158 -21.82 -1.38 -1.94
CA SER A 158 -20.91 -0.50 -2.71
C SER A 158 -19.87 -1.29 -3.53
N LYS A 159 -20.36 -2.04 -4.53
CA LYS A 159 -19.54 -2.39 -5.71
C LYS A 159 -19.96 -1.43 -6.83
N PRO A 160 -19.05 -0.76 -7.59
CA PRO A 160 -17.59 -0.93 -7.66
C PRO A 160 -16.80 0.41 -7.69
N LEU A 161 -15.95 0.72 -6.71
CA LEU A 161 -14.97 1.79 -6.94
C LEU A 161 -13.59 1.64 -6.29
N VAL A 162 -13.34 0.54 -5.57
CA VAL A 162 -11.99 0.25 -5.07
C VAL A 162 -11.56 -1.14 -5.53
N ARG A 163 -11.38 -1.29 -6.84
CA ARG A 163 -10.43 -2.28 -7.37
C ARG A 163 -9.03 -1.75 -7.08
N ASN A 164 -8.59 -1.97 -5.84
CA ASN A 164 -7.26 -1.57 -5.41
C ASN A 164 -6.19 -2.23 -6.30
N VAL A 165 -5.16 -1.45 -6.60
CA VAL A 165 -4.02 -1.72 -7.48
C VAL A 165 -3.30 -3.04 -7.17
N PHE A 166 -3.53 -3.65 -6.00
CA PHE A 166 -3.00 -4.97 -5.65
C PHE A 166 -3.65 -6.15 -6.40
N THR A 167 -4.89 -6.02 -6.90
CA THR A 167 -5.53 -7.10 -7.67
C THR A 167 -4.87 -7.29 -9.05
N GLN A 168 -4.17 -6.28 -9.59
CA GLN A 168 -3.52 -6.42 -10.89
C GLN A 168 -2.22 -7.23 -10.85
N LEU A 169 -1.50 -7.24 -9.73
CA LEU A 169 -0.31 -8.11 -9.56
C LEU A 169 -0.71 -9.59 -9.34
N LEU A 170 -1.82 -9.84 -8.63
CA LEU A 170 -2.33 -11.20 -8.39
C LEU A 170 -3.06 -11.81 -9.61
N ALA A 171 -3.60 -11.00 -10.52
CA ALA A 171 -4.19 -11.49 -11.77
C ALA A 171 -3.15 -12.03 -12.77
N LEU A 172 -1.87 -11.68 -12.62
CA LEU A 172 -0.78 -12.10 -13.51
C LEU A 172 -0.04 -13.35 -13.04
N SER A 173 -0.07 -13.70 -11.74
CA SER A 173 0.53 -14.96 -11.26
C SER A 173 -0.44 -16.14 -11.34
N ARG A 174 -1.75 -15.93 -11.12
CA ARG A 174 -2.74 -17.02 -11.17
C ARG A 174 -3.16 -17.45 -12.58
N ARG A 175 -2.94 -16.63 -13.62
CA ARG A 175 -3.23 -17.03 -15.02
C ARG A 175 -2.18 -17.96 -15.63
N ARG A 176 -0.99 -18.09 -15.04
CA ARG A 176 0.08 -18.95 -15.57
C ARG A 176 0.09 -20.39 -15.02
N CYS A 177 -0.71 -20.69 -14.00
CA CYS A 177 -0.84 -22.06 -13.47
C CYS A 177 -2.04 -22.85 -14.03
N TRP A 178 -2.80 -22.31 -15.00
CA TRP A 178 -3.96 -23.00 -15.59
C TRP A 178 -3.78 -23.44 -17.05
N MET A 179 -2.58 -23.28 -17.63
CA MET A 179 -2.23 -23.81 -18.95
C MET A 179 -0.98 -24.68 -18.85
N SER A 180 -1.10 -25.83 -18.19
CA SER A 180 -0.22 -27.00 -18.32
C SER A 180 -0.93 -28.21 -17.70
N ARG A 181 -2.06 -28.57 -18.30
CA ARG A 181 -2.73 -29.88 -18.21
C ARG A 181 -3.76 -29.94 -19.35
N MET A 182 -3.25 -30.16 -20.55
CA MET A 182 -3.88 -30.94 -21.60
C MET A 182 -2.84 -31.92 -22.10
#